data_AF-A0A950YKN1-F1
#
_entry.id   AF-A0A950YKN1-F1
#
_cell.length_a   1.000
_cell.length_b   1.000
_cell.length_c   1.000
_cell.angle_alpha   90.00
_cell.angle_beta   90.00
_cell.angle_gamma   90.00
#
_symmetry.space_group_name_H-M   'P 1'
#
loop_
_entity.id
_entity.type
_entity.pdbx_description
1 polymer ?
#
loop_
_entity_poly.entity_id
_entity_poly.type
_entity_poly.pdbx_seq_one_letter_code
_entity_poly.pdbx_strand_id
1 'polypeptide(L)'
;MPEAVEPTTTGTNGVEFTLDRFEMANGDRLEVDGRWFGVRGRRFIRPSLTLVADEEQRRLLADLDDKPWAAEDGEPWKAAFPWEAPEDHWVEAELNVAPDITITLPLPGASPRRRRRRPGSAEQAPPARTSARSHAPSQELVKARREIHGLQRELERRQAEIAELSEELEKRGAKLEEISGARDAAREAGAAAAEERERLMRARGEAVAARDEAAAERDATAQARDEAMRLRDAALAARDEALSERRAAIKARDEDRAKLAAALAAQEAALAERDQAMAERDELRVERDEALRAHQAALTARKQVAAERDELATTIERLRMERDEAVSSRGAALVMRNAANAPPAYRRGTHRLLHFAPAVIVVVLGVIVALLLHVI
;
A
#
# COMPACT_ATOMS: atom_id res chain seq x y z
N MET A 1 -70.07 36.56 -24.66
CA MET A 1 -69.93 37.95 -24.20
C MET A 1 -70.54 37.98 -22.81
N PRO A 2 -69.77 37.68 -21.74
CA PRO A 2 -70.33 37.64 -20.41
C PRO A 2 -70.62 39.06 -19.93
N GLU A 3 -71.80 39.18 -19.36
CA GLU A 3 -72.49 40.38 -18.88
C GLU A 3 -71.65 41.06 -17.79
N ALA A 4 -71.32 42.35 -17.97
CA ALA A 4 -70.55 43.12 -17.00
C ALA A 4 -71.39 43.38 -15.74
N VAL A 5 -71.13 42.61 -14.69
CA VAL A 5 -71.71 42.79 -13.36
C VAL A 5 -71.07 44.02 -12.70
N GLU A 6 -71.88 44.94 -12.18
CA GLU A 6 -71.38 46.10 -11.42
C GLU A 6 -70.63 45.61 -10.16
N PRO A 7 -69.38 46.04 -9.93
CA PRO A 7 -68.60 45.57 -8.79
C PRO A 7 -69.27 46.03 -7.48
N THR A 8 -69.53 45.08 -6.59
CA THR A 8 -70.12 45.38 -5.27
C THR A 8 -69.00 45.56 -4.26
N THR A 9 -68.91 46.74 -3.65
CA THR A 9 -67.92 47.04 -2.61
C THR A 9 -68.51 46.78 -1.23
N THR A 10 -67.83 45.97 -0.43
CA THR A 10 -68.16 45.70 0.98
C THR A 10 -66.94 45.96 1.85
N GLY A 11 -67.12 46.45 3.08
CA GLY A 11 -65.99 46.87 3.90
C GLY A 11 -66.25 46.74 5.38
N THR A 12 -65.18 46.52 6.13
CA THR A 12 -65.19 46.41 7.60
C THR A 12 -63.82 46.82 8.13
N ASN A 13 -63.77 47.52 9.27
CA ASN A 13 -62.53 47.92 9.95
C ASN A 13 -61.51 48.67 9.07
N GLY A 14 -61.98 49.55 8.16
CA GLY A 14 -61.13 50.33 7.25
C GLY A 14 -60.49 49.53 6.12
N VAL A 15 -60.92 48.28 5.92
CA VAL A 15 -60.60 47.44 4.76
C VAL A 15 -61.82 47.42 3.85
N GLU A 16 -61.59 47.62 2.56
CA GLU A 16 -62.63 47.53 1.54
C GLU A 16 -62.30 46.38 0.59
N PHE A 17 -63.33 45.65 0.17
CA PHE A 17 -63.23 44.61 -0.84
C PHE A 17 -64.19 44.94 -1.97
N THR A 18 -63.63 45.04 -3.17
CA THR A 18 -64.39 45.20 -4.40
C THR A 18 -64.56 43.83 -5.02
N LEU A 19 -65.78 43.29 -5.01
CA LEU A 19 -66.09 42.01 -5.62
C LEU A 19 -66.16 42.16 -7.14
N ASP A 20 -65.29 41.44 -7.85
CA ASP A 20 -65.28 41.40 -9.32
C ASP A 20 -66.12 40.22 -9.84
N ARG A 21 -66.09 39.06 -9.15
CA ARG A 21 -66.88 37.87 -9.53
C ARG A 21 -67.17 36.98 -8.33
N PHE A 22 -68.40 36.52 -8.16
CA PHE A 22 -68.75 35.44 -7.23
C PHE A 22 -69.73 34.48 -7.88
N GLU A 23 -69.24 33.31 -8.29
CA GLU A 23 -70.02 32.36 -9.09
C GLU A 23 -69.71 30.91 -8.70
N MET A 24 -70.68 30.03 -8.99
CA MET A 24 -70.48 28.59 -8.94
C MET A 24 -69.76 28.13 -10.22
N ALA A 25 -68.52 27.70 -10.10
CA ALA A 25 -67.74 27.11 -11.18
C ALA A 25 -67.94 25.59 -11.19
N ASN A 26 -68.21 25.02 -12.36
CA ASN A 26 -68.27 23.57 -12.65
C ASN A 26 -69.27 22.73 -11.81
N GLY A 27 -70.06 23.36 -10.93
CA GLY A 27 -71.11 22.72 -10.13
C GLY A 27 -70.65 22.19 -8.77
N ASP A 28 -69.35 22.23 -8.49
CA ASP A 28 -68.71 21.66 -7.31
C ASP A 28 -67.74 22.61 -6.61
N ARG A 29 -67.68 23.89 -7.04
CA ARG A 29 -66.75 24.88 -6.49
C ARG A 29 -67.31 26.29 -6.58
N LEU A 30 -67.23 27.04 -5.47
CA LEU A 30 -67.53 28.48 -5.44
C LEU A 30 -66.24 29.27 -5.64
N GLU A 31 -66.21 30.17 -6.63
CA GLU A 31 -65.06 31.04 -6.90
C GLU A 31 -65.39 32.49 -6.54
N VAL A 32 -64.53 33.11 -5.74
CA VAL A 32 -64.58 34.53 -5.39
C VAL A 32 -63.34 35.21 -5.97
N ASP A 33 -63.56 36.15 -6.89
CA ASP A 33 -62.55 37.04 -7.45
C ASP A 33 -62.87 38.49 -7.06
N GLY A 34 -61.85 39.25 -6.65
CA GLY A 34 -62.01 40.66 -6.33
C GLY A 34 -60.71 41.35 -5.97
N ARG A 35 -60.80 42.54 -5.39
CA ARG A 35 -59.66 43.39 -5.03
C ARG A 35 -59.82 43.93 -3.62
N TRP A 36 -58.76 43.81 -2.83
CA TRP A 36 -58.70 44.32 -1.47
C TRP A 36 -58.03 45.70 -1.42
N PHE A 37 -58.55 46.59 -0.58
CA PHE A 37 -58.01 47.92 -0.33
C PHE A 37 -57.90 48.17 1.18
N GLY A 38 -56.86 48.87 1.64
CA GLY A 38 -56.58 49.12 3.06
C GLY A 38 -55.92 47.96 3.81
N VAL A 39 -55.32 47.00 3.10
CA VAL A 39 -54.80 45.74 3.66
C VAL A 39 -53.31 45.76 4.05
N ARG A 40 -52.61 46.86 3.81
CA ARG A 40 -51.17 47.00 4.08
C ARG A 40 -50.83 46.68 5.54
N GLY A 41 -49.97 45.68 5.75
CA GLY A 41 -49.50 45.25 7.07
C GLY A 41 -50.40 44.23 7.77
N ARG A 42 -51.48 43.76 7.14
CA ARG A 42 -52.35 42.70 7.69
C ARG A 42 -51.92 41.32 7.20
N ARG A 43 -52.07 40.31 8.07
CA ARG A 43 -51.70 38.93 7.76
C ARG A 43 -52.93 38.13 7.34
N PHE A 44 -53.03 37.88 6.05
CA PHE A 44 -54.05 36.98 5.50
C PHE A 44 -53.76 35.54 5.94
N ILE A 45 -54.81 34.83 6.34
CA ILE A 45 -54.81 33.40 6.66
C ILE A 45 -55.54 32.65 5.53
N ARG A 46 -55.68 31.33 5.67
CA ARG A 46 -56.51 30.54 4.74
C ARG A 46 -57.94 31.08 4.75
N PRO A 47 -58.46 31.57 3.61
CA PRO A 47 -59.80 32.11 3.55
C PRO A 47 -60.83 31.05 3.93
N SER A 48 -61.86 31.47 4.64
CA SER A 48 -63.03 30.64 4.92
C SER A 48 -64.31 31.38 4.59
N LEU A 49 -65.19 30.71 3.85
CA LEU A 49 -66.48 31.23 3.42
C LEU A 49 -67.57 30.58 4.29
N THR A 50 -68.34 31.38 5.00
CA THR A 50 -69.50 30.92 5.79
C THR A 50 -70.77 31.27 5.02
N LEU A 51 -71.56 30.28 4.65
CA LEU A 51 -72.87 30.46 4.03
C LEU A 51 -73.96 30.30 5.07
N VAL A 52 -74.94 31.22 5.09
CA VAL A 52 -76.04 31.25 6.05
C VAL A 52 -77.37 31.10 5.31
N ALA A 53 -78.15 30.08 5.67
CA ALA A 53 -79.56 29.90 5.29
C ALA A 53 -80.41 29.92 6.56
N ASP A 54 -81.70 30.23 6.45
CA ASP A 54 -82.64 30.57 7.53
C ASP A 54 -82.34 30.02 8.95
N GLU A 55 -81.95 28.75 9.12
CA GLU A 55 -81.55 28.16 10.41
C GLU A 55 -80.22 27.37 10.39
N GLU A 56 -79.48 27.36 9.27
CA GLU A 56 -78.21 26.61 9.11
C GLU A 56 -77.04 27.49 8.66
N GLN A 57 -75.87 27.28 9.27
CA GLN A 57 -74.61 27.91 8.87
C GLN A 57 -73.61 26.84 8.45
N ARG A 58 -73.00 26.99 7.27
CA ARG A 58 -71.97 26.08 6.75
C ARG A 58 -70.69 26.83 6.46
N ARG A 59 -69.58 26.35 7.01
CA ARG A 59 -68.25 26.93 6.80
C ARG A 59 -67.44 26.08 5.81
N LEU A 60 -66.98 26.71 4.73
CA LEU A 60 -66.11 26.15 3.71
C LEU A 60 -64.69 26.74 3.85
N LEU A 61 -63.67 25.95 3.57
CA LEU A 61 -62.27 26.38 3.60
C LEU A 61 -61.73 26.46 2.18
N ALA A 62 -61.01 27.53 1.84
CA ALA A 62 -60.50 27.73 0.48
C ALA A 62 -59.53 26.62 0.07
N ASP A 63 -59.62 26.15 -1.17
CA ASP A 63 -58.71 25.17 -1.74
C ASP A 63 -57.28 25.73 -1.86
N LEU A 64 -56.28 24.87 -1.70
CA LEU A 64 -54.86 25.24 -1.60
C LEU A 64 -54.25 25.66 -2.95
N ASP A 65 -54.97 25.45 -4.06
CA ASP A 65 -54.51 25.74 -5.42
C ASP A 65 -54.23 27.23 -5.66
N ASP A 66 -54.98 28.13 -5.01
CA ASP A 66 -54.86 29.58 -5.18
C ASP A 66 -53.92 30.24 -4.13
N LYS A 67 -53.04 29.46 -3.50
CA LYS A 67 -52.02 29.98 -2.56
C LYS A 67 -50.88 30.67 -3.32
N PRO A 68 -50.40 31.86 -2.92
CA PRO A 68 -50.65 32.53 -1.64
C PRO A 68 -51.83 33.52 -1.66
N TRP A 69 -52.75 33.39 -0.69
CA TRP A 69 -53.89 34.29 -0.51
C TRP A 69 -53.56 35.66 0.11
N ALA A 70 -52.28 35.99 0.24
CA ALA A 70 -51.86 37.30 0.74
C ALA A 70 -52.25 38.36 -0.30
N ALA A 71 -53.21 39.22 0.05
CA ALA A 71 -53.65 40.28 -0.84
C ALA A 71 -52.70 41.49 -0.77
N GLU A 72 -52.41 42.06 -1.93
CA GLU A 72 -51.78 43.37 -2.07
C GLU A 72 -52.84 44.42 -2.42
N ASP A 73 -52.59 45.67 -2.04
CA ASP A 73 -53.56 46.76 -2.15
C ASP A 73 -53.91 47.05 -3.62
N GLY A 74 -55.16 46.79 -4.02
CA GLY A 74 -55.68 47.01 -5.37
C GLY A 74 -55.36 45.92 -6.40
N GLU A 75 -54.56 44.90 -6.05
CA GLU A 75 -54.22 43.76 -6.92
C GLU A 75 -55.32 42.69 -6.94
N PRO A 76 -55.47 41.93 -8.05
CA PRO A 76 -56.50 40.91 -8.15
C PRO A 76 -56.23 39.76 -7.16
N TRP A 77 -57.27 39.39 -6.45
CA TRP A 77 -57.27 38.34 -5.44
C TRP A 77 -58.33 37.30 -5.77
N LYS A 78 -57.97 36.02 -5.62
CA LYS A 78 -58.83 34.88 -5.92
C LYS A 78 -58.79 33.87 -4.78
N ALA A 79 -59.96 33.31 -4.46
CA ALA A 79 -60.07 32.10 -3.65
C ALA A 79 -61.21 31.22 -4.14
N ALA A 80 -60.95 29.93 -4.18
CA ALA A 80 -61.95 28.92 -4.50
C ALA A 80 -62.30 28.05 -3.30
N PHE A 81 -63.56 27.66 -3.20
CA PHE A 81 -64.09 26.87 -2.08
C PHE A 81 -64.77 25.62 -2.64
N PRO A 82 -64.31 24.40 -2.27
CA PRO A 82 -64.96 23.16 -2.69
C PRO A 82 -66.38 23.07 -2.13
N TRP A 83 -67.31 22.65 -2.96
CA TRP A 83 -68.75 22.63 -2.69
C TRP A 83 -69.34 21.26 -3.05
N GLU A 84 -69.81 20.51 -2.04
CA GLU A 84 -70.50 19.23 -2.23
C GLU A 84 -71.94 19.31 -1.64
N ALA A 85 -72.95 19.40 -2.54
CA ALA A 85 -74.40 19.16 -2.34
C ALA A 85 -75.28 20.20 -1.58
N PRO A 86 -76.64 20.07 -1.69
CA PRO A 86 -77.53 20.29 -2.84
C PRO A 86 -78.05 21.74 -2.90
N GLU A 87 -78.91 22.07 -3.87
CA GLU A 87 -79.44 23.42 -4.17
C GLU A 87 -80.30 24.01 -3.04
N ASP A 88 -79.66 24.51 -1.98
CA ASP A 88 -80.31 25.30 -0.92
C ASP A 88 -80.21 26.80 -1.22
N HIS A 89 -81.28 27.54 -0.94
CA HIS A 89 -81.31 28.99 -1.11
C HIS A 89 -80.60 29.69 0.05
N TRP A 90 -79.29 29.87 -0.04
CA TRP A 90 -78.55 30.65 0.96
C TRP A 90 -79.00 32.13 0.89
N VAL A 91 -79.01 32.81 2.03
CA VAL A 91 -79.50 34.19 2.16
C VAL A 91 -78.33 35.17 2.34
N GLU A 92 -77.21 34.70 2.88
CA GLU A 92 -76.02 35.51 3.12
C GLU A 92 -74.73 34.68 2.99
N ALA A 93 -73.66 35.31 2.50
CA ALA A 93 -72.32 34.72 2.40
C ALA A 93 -71.32 35.63 3.11
N GLU A 94 -70.54 35.10 4.05
CA GLU A 94 -69.51 35.84 4.78
C GLU A 94 -68.12 35.28 4.46
N LEU A 95 -67.22 36.13 3.99
CA LEU A 95 -65.83 35.79 3.72
C LEU A 95 -64.93 36.29 4.85
N ASN A 96 -64.21 35.36 5.48
CA ASN A 96 -63.17 35.66 6.46
C ASN A 96 -61.78 35.34 5.88
N VAL A 97 -60.89 36.32 5.89
CA VAL A 97 -59.51 36.20 5.36
C VAL A 97 -58.42 36.54 6.37
N ALA A 98 -58.77 37.17 7.49
CA ALA A 98 -57.87 37.49 8.60
C ALA A 98 -58.67 37.53 9.92
N PRO A 99 -58.01 37.44 11.10
CA PRO A 99 -58.71 37.46 12.39
C PRO A 99 -59.63 38.66 12.62
N ASP A 100 -59.37 39.77 11.94
CA ASP A 100 -60.07 41.06 12.05
C ASP A 100 -60.76 41.49 10.74
N ILE A 101 -60.79 40.63 9.72
CA ILE A 101 -61.40 40.89 8.40
C ILE A 101 -62.44 39.81 8.08
N THR A 102 -63.71 40.16 8.30
CA THR A 102 -64.88 39.43 7.81
C THR A 102 -65.73 40.39 6.99
N ILE A 103 -66.10 40.01 5.78
CA ILE A 103 -66.97 40.81 4.90
C ILE A 103 -68.16 39.98 4.42
N THR A 104 -69.30 40.61 4.24
CA THR A 104 -70.47 39.98 3.61
C THR A 104 -70.34 40.10 2.08
N LEU A 105 -70.57 39.02 1.34
CA LEU A 105 -70.62 38.97 -0.11
C LEU A 105 -72.07 38.85 -0.61
N PRO A 106 -72.47 39.58 -1.66
CA PRO A 106 -73.76 39.38 -2.31
C PRO A 106 -73.79 38.02 -3.02
N LEU A 107 -74.87 37.25 -2.87
CA LEU A 107 -74.99 35.90 -3.44
C LEU A 107 -75.00 35.88 -4.98
N PRO A 108 -74.55 34.78 -5.61
CA PRO A 108 -74.55 34.63 -7.06
C PRO A 108 -75.99 34.69 -7.61
N GLY A 109 -76.32 35.69 -8.42
CA GLY A 109 -77.62 35.82 -9.11
C GLY A 109 -78.69 36.70 -8.43
N ALA A 110 -78.39 37.38 -7.33
CA ALA A 110 -79.34 38.27 -6.66
C ALA A 110 -79.35 39.70 -7.27
N SER A 111 -80.31 40.01 -8.14
CA SER A 111 -80.59 41.38 -8.60
C SER A 111 -81.12 42.27 -7.46
N PRO A 112 -80.66 43.53 -7.30
CA PRO A 112 -80.93 44.34 -6.12
C PRO A 112 -82.36 44.88 -6.12
N ARG A 113 -83.24 44.32 -5.29
CA ARG A 113 -84.60 44.85 -5.06
C ARG A 113 -84.64 45.86 -3.92
N ARG A 114 -84.70 47.11 -4.34
CA ARG A 114 -85.07 48.34 -3.63
C ARG A 114 -86.44 48.27 -2.93
N ARG A 115 -86.50 48.56 -1.62
CA ARG A 115 -87.66 49.06 -0.84
C ARG A 115 -87.10 49.71 0.44
N ARG A 116 -87.00 51.03 0.65
CA ARG A 116 -87.87 52.22 0.53
C ARG A 116 -88.89 52.38 1.68
N ARG A 117 -88.56 53.33 2.58
CA ARG A 117 -89.43 54.30 3.33
C ARG A 117 -90.28 53.72 4.49
N ARG A 118 -90.56 54.40 5.62
CA ARG A 118 -90.61 55.84 5.98
C ARG A 118 -90.80 56.01 7.52
N PRO A 119 -90.78 57.26 8.05
CA PRO A 119 -90.64 57.65 9.47
C PRO A 119 -91.94 58.15 10.16
N GLY A 120 -91.82 58.52 11.44
CA GLY A 120 -92.72 59.44 12.18
C GLY A 120 -92.16 59.65 13.60
N SER A 121 -91.72 60.86 13.98
CA SER A 121 -92.52 61.93 14.64
C SER A 121 -92.97 61.52 16.05
N ALA A 122 -92.30 62.02 17.09
CA ALA A 122 -92.52 63.33 17.73
C ALA A 122 -93.65 63.31 18.78
N GLU A 123 -93.29 63.75 19.99
CA GLU A 123 -93.92 64.87 20.70
C GLU A 123 -94.43 64.61 22.12
N GLN A 124 -94.14 65.63 22.95
CA GLN A 124 -94.93 66.19 24.05
C GLN A 124 -94.56 65.91 25.51
N ALA A 125 -94.59 67.03 26.24
CA ALA A 125 -94.15 67.27 27.61
C ALA A 125 -95.37 67.58 28.53
N PRO A 126 -95.23 68.32 29.67
CA PRO A 126 -95.78 68.08 31.03
C PRO A 126 -97.21 68.70 31.23
N PRO A 127 -97.84 68.96 32.42
CA PRO A 127 -97.34 69.10 33.82
C PRO A 127 -98.29 68.64 34.98
N ALA A 128 -97.89 68.80 36.25
CA ALA A 128 -98.76 69.33 37.32
C ALA A 128 -98.00 69.59 38.64
N ARG A 129 -98.37 70.72 39.26
CA ARG A 129 -97.88 71.28 40.52
C ARG A 129 -98.43 70.51 41.72
N THR A 130 -97.66 70.41 42.81
CA THR A 130 -98.26 70.42 44.15
C THR A 130 -97.35 71.08 45.17
N SER A 131 -98.01 71.87 46.01
CA SER A 131 -97.57 72.88 46.96
C SER A 131 -96.42 72.52 47.91
N ALA A 132 -95.56 73.52 48.14
CA ALA A 132 -94.74 73.68 49.32
C ALA A 132 -95.57 73.55 50.62
N ARG A 133 -95.08 72.71 51.54
CA ARG A 133 -95.25 72.92 52.99
C ARG A 133 -93.86 72.85 53.62
N SER A 134 -93.36 73.99 54.06
CA SER A 134 -92.20 74.11 54.95
C SER A 134 -92.59 73.56 56.33
N HIS A 135 -92.19 72.33 56.64
CA HIS A 135 -92.08 71.87 58.02
C HIS A 135 -90.66 72.18 58.49
N ALA A 136 -90.52 72.97 59.55
CA ALA A 136 -89.23 73.11 60.22
C ALA A 136 -88.82 71.72 60.73
N PRO A 137 -87.62 71.20 60.38
CA PRO A 137 -87.19 69.87 60.79
C PRO A 137 -86.99 69.83 62.31
N SER A 138 -87.50 68.78 62.96
CA SER A 138 -87.30 68.51 64.39
C SER A 138 -85.80 68.40 64.74
N GLN A 139 -85.40 68.75 65.97
CA GLN A 139 -83.98 68.69 66.40
C GLN A 139 -83.37 67.28 66.23
N GLU A 140 -84.17 66.23 66.36
CA GLU A 140 -83.82 64.83 66.08
C GLU A 140 -83.38 64.63 64.63
N LEU A 141 -84.11 65.18 63.66
CA LEU A 141 -83.75 65.12 62.23
C LEU A 141 -82.46 65.90 61.93
N VAL A 142 -82.20 67.00 62.65
CA VAL A 142 -80.95 67.78 62.50
C VAL A 142 -79.75 67.01 63.08
N LYS A 143 -79.91 66.33 64.23
CA LYS A 143 -78.89 65.44 64.80
C LYS A 143 -78.62 64.24 63.91
N ALA A 144 -79.66 63.52 63.51
CA ALA A 144 -79.57 62.39 62.58
C ALA A 144 -78.93 62.80 61.24
N ARG A 145 -79.24 63.99 60.73
CA ARG A 145 -78.60 64.51 59.50
C ARG A 145 -77.12 64.85 59.68
N ARG A 146 -76.69 65.37 60.84
CA ARG A 146 -75.25 65.55 61.14
C ARG A 146 -74.53 64.21 61.30
N GLU A 147 -75.20 63.23 61.91
CA GLU A 147 -74.66 61.89 62.12
C GLU A 147 -74.52 61.14 60.80
N ILE A 148 -75.54 61.20 59.92
CA ILE A 148 -75.46 60.76 58.52
C ILE A 148 -74.30 61.45 57.79
N HIS A 149 -74.12 62.76 57.96
CA HIS A 149 -73.00 63.48 57.32
C HIS A 149 -71.63 63.14 57.93
N GLY A 150 -71.57 62.75 59.20
CA GLY A 150 -70.37 62.23 59.86
C GLY A 150 -70.01 60.85 59.33
N LEU A 151 -70.98 59.95 59.28
CA LEU A 151 -70.86 58.60 58.73
C LEU A 151 -70.55 58.63 57.22
N GLN A 152 -71.14 59.56 56.45
CA GLN A 152 -70.81 59.76 55.03
C GLN A 152 -69.35 60.14 54.86
N ARG A 153 -68.82 61.10 55.64
CA ARG A 153 -67.39 61.47 55.59
C ARG A 153 -66.47 60.35 56.05
N GLU A 154 -66.93 59.50 56.96
CA GLU A 154 -66.16 58.32 57.37
C GLU A 154 -66.18 57.23 56.28
N LEU A 155 -67.32 57.02 55.63
CA LEU A 155 -67.46 56.11 54.50
C LEU A 155 -66.61 56.58 53.31
N GLU A 156 -66.62 57.88 53.00
CA GLU A 156 -65.75 58.49 51.97
C GLU A 156 -64.27 58.32 52.31
N ARG A 157 -63.87 58.50 53.58
CA ARG A 157 -62.48 58.26 54.02
C ARG A 157 -62.08 56.80 53.90
N ARG A 158 -62.95 55.87 54.30
CA ARG A 158 -62.71 54.42 54.16
C ARG A 158 -62.70 53.99 52.69
N GLN A 159 -63.56 54.56 51.86
CA GLN A 159 -63.57 54.32 50.42
C GLN A 159 -62.29 54.84 49.75
N ALA A 160 -61.78 56.01 50.18
CA ALA A 160 -60.49 56.52 49.71
C ALA A 160 -59.32 55.62 50.16
N GLU A 161 -59.31 55.17 51.43
CA GLU A 161 -58.31 54.23 51.95
C GLU A 161 -58.34 52.88 51.20
N ILE A 162 -59.53 52.34 50.92
CA ILE A 162 -59.71 51.13 50.10
C ILE A 162 -59.21 51.36 48.68
N ALA A 163 -59.50 52.51 48.06
CA ALA A 163 -59.03 52.84 46.72
C ALA A 163 -57.50 52.90 46.66
N GLU A 164 -56.86 53.58 47.62
CA GLU A 164 -55.39 53.67 47.71
C GLU A 164 -54.74 52.31 47.91
N LEU A 165 -55.26 51.50 48.83
CA LEU A 165 -54.77 50.13 49.06
C LEU A 165 -55.00 49.23 47.84
N SER A 166 -56.11 49.40 47.11
CA SER A 166 -56.36 48.64 45.88
C SER A 166 -55.38 49.00 44.77
N GLU A 167 -55.07 50.29 44.60
CA GLU A 167 -54.06 50.76 43.64
C GLU A 167 -52.66 50.26 44.02
N GLU A 168 -52.33 50.23 45.31
CA GLU A 168 -51.06 49.69 45.77
C GLU A 168 -50.97 48.16 45.58
N LEU A 169 -52.07 47.42 45.79
CA LEU A 169 -52.12 46.00 45.48
C LEU A 169 -51.98 45.73 43.98
N GLU A 170 -52.59 46.53 43.12
CA GLU A 170 -52.42 46.44 41.66
C GLU A 170 -50.96 46.71 41.26
N LYS A 171 -50.33 47.76 41.80
CA LYS A 171 -48.90 48.06 41.58
C LYS A 171 -48.00 46.92 42.03
N ARG A 172 -48.27 46.35 43.22
CA ARG A 172 -47.51 45.19 43.74
C ARG A 172 -47.74 43.95 42.88
N GLY A 173 -48.96 43.70 42.42
CA GLY A 173 -49.30 42.61 41.50
C GLY A 173 -48.55 42.73 40.17
N ALA A 174 -48.58 43.92 39.56
CA ALA A 174 -47.83 44.20 38.34
C ALA A 174 -46.31 44.01 38.55
N LYS A 175 -45.77 44.42 39.70
CA LYS A 175 -44.35 44.23 39.99
C LYS A 175 -43.98 42.75 40.20
N LEU A 176 -44.84 41.98 40.84
CA LEU A 176 -44.63 40.53 41.01
C LEU A 176 -44.68 39.80 39.66
N GLU A 177 -45.58 40.20 38.78
CA GLU A 177 -45.66 39.64 37.42
C GLU A 177 -44.39 39.95 36.60
N GLU A 178 -43.90 41.19 36.67
CA GLU A 178 -42.63 41.58 36.04
C GLU A 178 -41.45 40.75 36.59
N ILE A 179 -41.36 40.59 37.91
CA ILE A 179 -40.31 39.78 38.55
C ILE A 179 -40.44 38.31 38.16
N SER A 180 -41.67 37.77 38.09
CA SER A 180 -41.89 36.39 37.68
C SER A 180 -41.47 36.17 36.23
N GLY A 181 -41.91 37.05 35.32
CA GLY A 181 -41.52 36.99 33.91
C GLY A 181 -40.01 37.11 33.72
N ALA A 182 -39.34 38.01 34.44
CA ALA A 182 -37.88 38.14 34.40
C ALA A 182 -37.17 36.89 34.92
N ARG A 183 -37.67 36.28 35.99
CA ARG A 183 -37.13 35.03 36.56
C ARG A 183 -37.31 33.86 35.60
N ASP A 184 -38.47 33.75 34.96
CA ASP A 184 -38.75 32.64 34.03
C ASP A 184 -37.92 32.79 32.75
N ALA A 185 -37.78 34.01 32.22
CA ALA A 185 -36.84 34.31 31.13
C ALA A 185 -35.39 33.98 31.51
N ALA A 186 -34.96 34.28 32.75
CA ALA A 186 -33.62 33.94 33.23
C ALA A 186 -33.41 32.42 33.35
N ARG A 187 -34.45 31.67 33.75
CA ARG A 187 -34.40 30.20 33.80
C ARG A 187 -34.29 29.60 32.40
N GLU A 188 -35.07 30.09 31.44
CA GLU A 188 -35.01 29.65 30.04
C GLU A 188 -33.65 29.95 29.42
N ALA A 189 -33.12 31.15 29.63
CA ALA A 189 -31.77 31.51 29.18
C ALA A 189 -30.70 30.61 29.83
N GLY A 190 -30.84 30.30 31.13
CA GLY A 190 -29.95 29.39 31.84
C GLY A 190 -30.01 27.96 31.30
N ALA A 191 -31.20 27.45 31.00
CA ALA A 191 -31.41 26.14 30.40
C ALA A 191 -30.79 26.07 29.00
N ALA A 192 -31.04 27.07 28.15
CA ALA A 192 -30.46 27.15 26.81
C ALA A 192 -28.91 27.21 26.84
N ALA A 193 -28.35 27.99 27.77
CA ALA A 193 -26.90 28.05 27.96
C ALA A 193 -26.30 26.73 28.48
N ALA A 194 -27.03 25.99 29.32
CA ALA A 194 -26.61 24.69 29.81
C ALA A 194 -26.61 23.65 28.68
N GLU A 195 -27.65 23.62 27.84
CA GLU A 195 -27.72 22.77 26.66
C GLU A 195 -26.57 23.06 25.69
N GLU A 196 -26.30 24.33 25.42
CA GLU A 196 -25.22 24.71 24.52
C GLU A 196 -23.85 24.29 25.07
N ARG A 197 -23.62 24.47 26.37
CA ARG A 197 -22.39 23.99 27.02
C ARG A 197 -22.25 22.47 26.92
N GLU A 198 -23.33 21.73 27.09
CA GLU A 198 -23.32 20.28 26.96
C GLU A 198 -22.99 19.86 25.51
N ARG A 199 -23.60 20.51 24.51
CA ARG A 199 -23.31 20.28 23.09
C ARG A 199 -21.84 20.55 22.78
N LEU A 200 -21.29 21.67 23.25
CA LEU A 200 -19.88 22.01 23.05
C LEU A 200 -18.93 21.03 23.76
N MET A 201 -19.28 20.56 24.96
CA MET A 201 -18.49 19.55 25.67
C MET A 201 -18.50 18.20 24.94
N ARG A 202 -19.66 17.79 24.40
CA ARG A 202 -19.76 16.58 23.56
C ARG A 202 -18.92 16.72 22.29
N ALA A 203 -19.08 17.82 21.55
CA ALA A 203 -18.30 18.09 20.35
C ALA A 203 -16.78 18.12 20.62
N ARG A 204 -16.37 18.71 21.75
CA ARG A 204 -14.96 18.69 22.18
C ARG A 204 -14.49 17.27 22.50
N GLY A 205 -15.31 16.48 23.19
CA GLY A 205 -15.00 15.07 23.48
C GLY A 205 -14.80 14.25 22.21
N GLU A 206 -15.70 14.40 21.24
CA GLU A 206 -15.61 13.76 19.92
C GLU A 206 -14.35 14.19 19.16
N ALA A 207 -14.04 15.49 19.16
CA ALA A 207 -12.83 16.01 18.52
C ALA A 207 -11.53 15.48 19.15
N VAL A 208 -11.50 15.33 20.48
CA VAL A 208 -10.36 14.72 21.19
C VAL A 208 -10.24 13.24 20.84
N ALA A 209 -11.34 12.50 20.88
CA ALA A 209 -11.35 11.08 20.50
C ALA A 209 -10.86 10.86 19.06
N ALA A 210 -11.34 11.68 18.11
CA ALA A 210 -10.90 11.61 16.72
C ALA A 210 -9.39 11.93 16.56
N ARG A 211 -8.88 12.90 17.33
CA ARG A 211 -7.45 13.24 17.33
C ARG A 211 -6.60 12.10 17.88
N ASP A 212 -7.06 11.49 18.97
CA ASP A 212 -6.34 10.41 19.65
C ASP A 212 -6.32 9.15 18.77
N GLU A 213 -7.43 8.83 18.07
CA GLU A 213 -7.47 7.77 17.05
C GLU A 213 -6.48 8.04 15.90
N ALA A 214 -6.51 9.25 15.33
CA ALA A 214 -5.57 9.64 14.28
C ALA A 214 -4.11 9.69 14.76
N ALA A 215 -3.85 9.83 16.06
CA ALA A 215 -2.52 9.69 16.63
C ALA A 215 -2.11 8.22 16.71
N ALA A 216 -2.99 7.34 17.19
CA ALA A 216 -2.76 5.90 17.25
C ALA A 216 -2.47 5.30 15.86
N GLU A 217 -3.22 5.71 14.82
CA GLU A 217 -2.99 5.28 13.44
C GLU A 217 -1.62 5.71 12.89
N ARG A 218 -1.21 6.95 13.20
CA ARG A 218 0.12 7.46 12.80
C ARG A 218 1.23 6.71 13.50
N ASP A 219 1.08 6.42 14.78
CA ASP A 219 2.06 5.67 15.56
C ASP A 219 2.17 4.22 15.05
N ALA A 220 1.05 3.56 14.76
CA ALA A 220 1.03 2.23 14.15
C ALA A 220 1.72 2.23 12.77
N THR A 221 1.46 3.24 11.94
CA THR A 221 2.11 3.40 10.64
C THR A 221 3.62 3.63 10.78
N ALA A 222 4.04 4.44 11.75
CA ALA A 222 5.45 4.69 12.04
C ALA A 222 6.16 3.41 12.50
N GLN A 223 5.55 2.63 13.38
CA GLN A 223 6.08 1.34 13.82
C GLN A 223 6.22 0.34 12.66
N ALA A 224 5.20 0.26 11.80
CA ALA A 224 5.24 -0.61 10.61
C ALA A 224 6.37 -0.21 9.63
N ARG A 225 6.58 1.10 9.44
CA ARG A 225 7.69 1.62 8.63
C ARG A 225 9.04 1.27 9.25
N ASP A 226 9.19 1.44 10.56
CA ASP A 226 10.44 1.16 11.26
C ASP A 226 10.80 -0.33 11.20
N GLU A 227 9.82 -1.20 11.33
CA GLU A 227 10.00 -2.65 11.14
C GLU A 227 10.39 -2.99 9.70
N ALA A 228 9.72 -2.40 8.69
CA ALA A 228 10.07 -2.58 7.29
C ALA A 228 11.51 -2.13 6.98
N MET A 229 11.97 -1.02 7.60
CA MET A 229 13.35 -0.57 7.48
C MET A 229 14.34 -1.55 8.11
N ARG A 230 14.03 -2.07 9.31
CA ARG A 230 14.86 -3.10 9.97
C ARG A 230 15.00 -4.36 9.12
N LEU A 231 13.89 -4.85 8.56
CA LEU A 231 13.89 -6.02 7.68
C LEU A 231 14.70 -5.78 6.40
N ARG A 232 14.58 -4.59 5.81
CA ARG A 232 15.37 -4.20 4.64
C ARG A 232 16.86 -4.19 4.97
N ASP A 233 17.26 -3.60 6.09
CA ASP A 233 18.67 -3.51 6.47
C ASP A 233 19.26 -4.89 6.78
N ALA A 234 18.49 -5.77 7.44
CA ALA A 234 18.87 -7.16 7.64
C ALA A 234 19.04 -7.93 6.32
N ALA A 235 18.14 -7.73 5.36
CA ALA A 235 18.23 -8.35 4.04
C ALA A 235 19.45 -7.85 3.24
N LEU A 236 19.79 -6.56 3.35
CA LEU A 236 21.00 -6.01 2.74
C LEU A 236 22.27 -6.58 3.36
N ALA A 237 22.33 -6.68 4.69
CA ALA A 237 23.46 -7.30 5.38
C ALA A 237 23.68 -8.76 4.96
N ALA A 238 22.61 -9.56 4.91
CA ALA A 238 22.66 -10.95 4.45
C ALA A 238 23.12 -11.07 2.99
N ARG A 239 22.67 -10.15 2.12
CA ARG A 239 23.13 -10.09 0.73
C ARG A 239 24.62 -9.77 0.64
N ASP A 240 25.11 -8.81 1.41
CA ASP A 240 26.52 -8.41 1.39
C ASP A 240 27.42 -9.54 1.89
N GLU A 241 27.00 -10.27 2.92
CA GLU A 241 27.68 -11.48 3.41
C GLU A 241 27.75 -12.56 2.31
N ALA A 242 26.61 -12.90 1.69
CA ALA A 242 26.57 -13.88 0.60
C ALA A 242 27.43 -13.47 -0.61
N LEU A 243 27.51 -12.17 -0.94
CA LEU A 243 28.38 -11.66 -1.99
C LEU A 243 29.86 -11.76 -1.61
N SER A 244 30.21 -11.54 -0.34
CA SER A 244 31.56 -11.72 0.19
C SER A 244 32.01 -13.18 0.09
N GLU A 245 31.18 -14.11 0.56
CA GLU A 245 31.41 -15.55 0.46
C GLU A 245 31.59 -16.00 -0.99
N ARG A 246 30.72 -15.53 -1.90
CA ARG A 246 30.82 -15.83 -3.33
C ARG A 246 32.14 -15.34 -3.92
N ARG A 247 32.60 -14.14 -3.56
CA ARG A 247 33.89 -13.61 -4.01
C ARG A 247 35.06 -14.46 -3.50
N ALA A 248 35.02 -14.88 -2.24
CA ALA A 248 36.02 -15.77 -1.66
C ALA A 248 36.07 -17.13 -2.38
N ALA A 249 34.90 -17.73 -2.65
CA ALA A 249 34.80 -18.98 -3.38
C ALA A 249 35.33 -18.88 -4.81
N ILE A 250 35.05 -17.77 -5.52
CA ILE A 250 35.61 -17.52 -6.85
C ILE A 250 37.14 -17.43 -6.80
N LYS A 251 37.69 -16.68 -5.83
CA LYS A 251 39.14 -16.55 -5.65
C LYS A 251 39.80 -17.91 -5.41
N ALA A 252 39.24 -18.71 -4.50
CA ALA A 252 39.75 -20.05 -4.21
C ALA A 252 39.72 -20.96 -5.44
N ARG A 253 38.62 -20.96 -6.20
CA ARG A 253 38.52 -21.73 -7.45
C ARG A 253 39.55 -21.29 -8.48
N ASP A 254 39.76 -19.98 -8.64
CA ASP A 254 40.73 -19.45 -9.60
C ASP A 254 42.17 -19.81 -9.19
N GLU A 255 42.49 -19.81 -7.89
CA GLU A 255 43.77 -20.29 -7.35
C GLU A 255 43.96 -21.79 -7.63
N ASP A 256 42.94 -22.63 -7.41
CA ASP A 256 43.03 -24.06 -7.67
C ASP A 256 43.15 -24.37 -9.16
N ARG A 257 42.47 -23.59 -10.03
CA ARG A 257 42.64 -23.68 -11.48
C ARG A 257 44.06 -23.33 -11.90
N ALA A 258 44.67 -22.31 -11.29
CA ALA A 258 46.06 -21.95 -11.57
C ALA A 258 47.03 -23.06 -11.13
N LYS A 259 46.82 -23.68 -9.96
CA LYS A 259 47.62 -24.83 -9.50
C LYS A 259 47.50 -26.02 -10.46
N LEU A 260 46.29 -26.34 -10.90
CA LEU A 260 46.06 -27.44 -11.86
C LEU A 260 46.76 -27.16 -13.20
N ALA A 261 46.67 -25.94 -13.72
CA ALA A 261 47.34 -25.56 -14.95
C ALA A 261 48.88 -25.69 -14.82
N ALA A 262 49.45 -25.27 -13.69
CA ALA A 262 50.87 -25.43 -13.41
C ALA A 262 51.29 -26.92 -13.30
N ALA A 263 50.47 -27.74 -12.64
CA ALA A 263 50.73 -29.18 -12.52
C ALA A 263 50.69 -29.89 -13.88
N LEU A 264 49.73 -29.55 -14.74
CA LEU A 264 49.65 -30.09 -16.11
C LEU A 264 50.86 -29.68 -16.95
N ALA A 265 51.26 -28.41 -16.90
CA ALA A 265 52.46 -27.94 -17.60
C ALA A 265 53.74 -28.65 -17.11
N ALA A 266 53.86 -28.88 -15.80
CA ALA A 266 54.98 -29.64 -15.25
C ALA A 266 54.97 -31.11 -15.70
N GLN A 267 53.79 -31.73 -15.78
CA GLN A 267 53.65 -33.10 -16.29
C GLN A 267 54.03 -33.19 -17.78
N GLU A 268 53.59 -32.24 -18.59
CA GLU A 268 53.95 -32.17 -20.02
C GLU A 268 55.47 -32.02 -20.19
N ALA A 269 56.11 -31.14 -19.42
CA ALA A 269 57.57 -30.99 -19.44
C ALA A 269 58.29 -32.28 -19.04
N ALA A 270 57.86 -32.94 -17.96
CA ALA A 270 58.46 -34.21 -17.52
C ALA A 270 58.29 -35.34 -18.55
N LEU A 271 57.15 -35.39 -19.26
CA LEU A 271 56.93 -36.34 -20.34
C LEU A 271 57.85 -36.05 -21.54
N ALA A 272 58.03 -34.78 -21.90
CA ALA A 272 58.95 -34.39 -22.96
C ALA A 272 60.41 -34.75 -22.62
N GLU A 273 60.86 -34.50 -21.38
CA GLU A 273 62.18 -34.91 -20.90
C GLU A 273 62.37 -36.43 -20.94
N ARG A 274 61.35 -37.19 -20.50
CA ARG A 274 61.38 -38.66 -20.58
C ARG A 274 61.50 -39.14 -22.03
N ASP A 275 60.74 -38.55 -22.94
CA ASP A 275 60.75 -38.96 -24.36
C ASP A 275 62.10 -38.64 -25.01
N GLN A 276 62.73 -37.51 -24.68
CA GLN A 276 64.10 -37.20 -25.09
C GLN A 276 65.11 -38.22 -24.54
N ALA A 277 65.08 -38.51 -23.24
CA ALA A 277 65.99 -39.48 -22.64
C ALA A 277 65.81 -40.90 -23.22
N MET A 278 64.58 -41.27 -23.59
CA MET A 278 64.29 -42.53 -24.28
C MET A 278 64.90 -42.56 -25.68
N ALA A 279 64.79 -41.47 -26.45
CA ALA A 279 65.41 -41.35 -27.76
C ALA A 279 66.94 -41.46 -27.68
N GLU A 280 67.58 -40.71 -26.78
CA GLU A 280 69.03 -40.77 -26.54
C GLU A 280 69.49 -42.19 -26.17
N ARG A 281 68.74 -42.87 -25.29
CA ARG A 281 69.05 -44.26 -24.92
C ARG A 281 68.95 -45.21 -26.12
N ASP A 282 67.95 -45.02 -26.97
CA ASP A 282 67.76 -45.88 -28.14
C ASP A 282 68.84 -45.63 -29.21
N GLU A 283 69.30 -44.38 -29.38
CA GLU A 283 70.50 -44.05 -30.17
C GLU A 283 71.76 -44.76 -29.63
N LEU A 284 72.04 -44.64 -28.33
CA LEU A 284 73.16 -45.32 -27.69
C LEU A 284 73.10 -46.85 -27.84
N ARG A 285 71.90 -47.43 -27.86
CA ARG A 285 71.72 -48.87 -28.11
C ARG A 285 72.09 -49.25 -29.53
N VAL A 286 71.70 -48.44 -30.52
CA VAL A 286 72.08 -48.64 -31.92
C VAL A 286 73.61 -48.57 -32.07
N GLU A 287 74.25 -47.54 -31.51
CA GLU A 287 75.71 -47.40 -31.52
C GLU A 287 76.41 -48.61 -30.87
N ARG A 288 75.89 -49.08 -29.72
CA ARG A 288 76.40 -50.27 -29.03
C ARG A 288 76.27 -51.51 -29.92
N ASP A 289 75.13 -51.70 -30.58
CA ASP A 289 74.89 -52.84 -31.46
C ASP A 289 75.82 -52.82 -32.68
N GLU A 290 76.10 -51.64 -33.23
CA GLU A 290 77.08 -51.44 -34.30
C GLU A 290 78.50 -51.77 -33.84
N ALA A 291 78.91 -51.26 -32.68
CA ALA A 291 80.20 -51.56 -32.09
C ALA A 291 80.39 -53.06 -31.82
N LEU A 292 79.34 -53.75 -31.32
CA LEU A 292 79.38 -55.20 -31.14
C LEU A 292 79.49 -55.96 -32.46
N ARG A 293 78.74 -55.55 -33.50
CA ARG A 293 78.86 -56.13 -34.85
C ARG A 293 80.27 -55.95 -35.42
N ALA A 294 80.85 -54.76 -35.30
CA ALA A 294 82.21 -54.48 -35.72
C ALA A 294 83.24 -55.32 -34.94
N HIS A 295 83.06 -55.46 -33.63
CA HIS A 295 83.92 -56.32 -32.81
C HIS A 295 83.84 -57.79 -33.21
N GLN A 296 82.64 -58.31 -33.46
CA GLN A 296 82.45 -59.68 -33.95
C GLN A 296 83.12 -59.89 -35.31
N ALA A 297 82.96 -58.95 -36.25
CA ALA A 297 83.63 -59.00 -37.54
C ALA A 297 85.16 -59.02 -37.38
N ALA A 298 85.72 -58.16 -36.53
CA ALA A 298 87.15 -58.13 -36.23
C ALA A 298 87.66 -59.45 -35.63
N LEU A 299 86.90 -60.07 -34.71
CA LEU A 299 87.22 -61.38 -34.16
C LEU A 299 87.19 -62.48 -35.24
N THR A 300 86.22 -62.45 -36.16
CA THR A 300 86.17 -63.41 -37.27
C THR A 300 87.36 -63.26 -38.22
N ALA A 301 87.71 -62.02 -38.58
CA ALA A 301 88.89 -61.72 -39.40
C ALA A 301 90.18 -62.20 -38.71
N ARG A 302 90.33 -61.94 -37.40
CA ARG A 302 91.48 -62.44 -36.63
C ARG A 302 91.58 -63.96 -36.62
N LYS A 303 90.44 -64.67 -36.53
CA LYS A 303 90.40 -66.14 -36.61
C LYS A 303 90.82 -66.64 -37.99
N GLN A 304 90.38 -65.98 -39.07
CA GLN A 304 90.81 -66.31 -40.44
C GLN A 304 92.32 -66.12 -40.61
N VAL A 305 92.86 -64.96 -40.20
CA VAL A 305 94.31 -64.70 -40.24
C VAL A 305 95.10 -65.72 -39.40
N ALA A 306 94.59 -66.12 -38.23
CA ALA A 306 95.22 -67.16 -37.43
C ALA A 306 95.22 -68.53 -38.16
N ALA A 307 94.12 -68.90 -38.81
CA ALA A 307 94.03 -70.12 -39.60
C ALA A 307 94.98 -70.10 -40.81
N GLU A 308 95.03 -69.00 -41.57
CA GLU A 308 95.98 -68.80 -42.67
C GLU A 308 97.43 -68.91 -42.21
N ARG A 309 97.75 -68.33 -41.04
CA ARG A 309 99.09 -68.43 -40.44
C ARG A 309 99.42 -69.87 -40.06
N ASP A 310 98.47 -70.61 -39.50
CA ASP A 310 98.66 -72.01 -39.12
C ASP A 310 98.84 -72.89 -40.37
N GLU A 311 98.06 -72.68 -41.44
CA GLU A 311 98.25 -73.31 -42.76
C GLU A 311 99.64 -72.99 -43.36
N LEU A 312 100.05 -71.72 -43.32
CA LEU A 312 101.38 -71.32 -43.78
C LEU A 312 102.48 -71.99 -42.95
N ALA A 313 102.32 -72.10 -41.63
CA ALA A 313 103.26 -72.79 -40.76
C ALA A 313 103.38 -74.28 -41.12
N THR A 314 102.27 -74.98 -41.38
CA THR A 314 102.30 -76.38 -41.84
C THR A 314 102.98 -76.53 -43.20
N THR A 315 102.78 -75.57 -44.12
CA THR A 315 103.44 -75.56 -45.43
C THR A 315 104.94 -75.32 -45.31
N ILE A 316 105.37 -74.38 -44.47
CA ILE A 316 106.78 -74.16 -44.17
C ILE A 316 107.41 -75.43 -43.58
N GLU A 317 106.73 -76.11 -42.65
CA GLU A 317 107.25 -77.34 -42.05
C GLU A 317 107.39 -78.48 -43.07
N ARG A 318 106.41 -78.64 -43.97
CA ARG A 318 106.50 -79.58 -45.09
C ARG A 318 107.67 -79.24 -46.03
N LEU A 319 107.81 -77.98 -46.43
CA LEU A 319 108.94 -77.54 -47.28
C LEU A 319 110.29 -77.74 -46.57
N ARG A 320 110.35 -77.58 -45.24
CA ARG A 320 111.55 -77.91 -44.45
C ARG A 320 111.86 -79.40 -44.50
N MET A 321 110.87 -80.27 -44.30
CA MET A 321 111.03 -81.73 -44.42
C MET A 321 111.48 -82.14 -45.83
N GLU A 322 110.85 -81.60 -46.89
CA GLU A 322 111.26 -81.84 -48.29
C GLU A 322 112.70 -81.38 -48.54
N ARG A 323 113.10 -80.22 -48.00
CA ARG A 323 114.48 -79.72 -48.08
C ARG A 323 115.42 -80.65 -47.33
N ASP A 324 115.08 -81.07 -46.13
CA ASP A 324 115.90 -81.97 -45.31
C ASP A 324 116.07 -83.33 -45.99
N GLU A 325 115.02 -83.87 -46.61
CA GLU A 325 115.06 -85.08 -47.43
C GLU A 325 115.95 -84.88 -48.68
N ALA A 326 115.79 -83.78 -49.41
CA ALA A 326 116.61 -83.48 -50.58
C ALA A 326 118.09 -83.31 -50.21
N VAL A 327 118.39 -82.66 -49.09
CA VAL A 327 119.75 -82.51 -48.55
C VAL A 327 120.30 -83.88 -48.13
N SER A 328 119.49 -84.71 -47.46
CA SER A 328 119.85 -86.08 -47.07
C SER A 328 120.14 -86.96 -48.29
N SER A 329 119.26 -86.95 -49.30
CA SER A 329 119.40 -87.65 -50.57
C SER A 329 120.66 -87.20 -51.33
N ARG A 330 120.91 -85.89 -51.40
CA ARG A 330 122.15 -85.36 -51.98
C ARG A 330 123.38 -85.77 -51.18
N GLY A 331 123.29 -85.78 -49.85
CA GLY A 331 124.33 -86.30 -48.95
C GLY A 331 124.62 -87.77 -49.23
N ALA A 332 123.59 -88.62 -49.31
CA ALA A 332 123.70 -90.03 -49.66
C ALA A 332 124.29 -90.22 -51.06
N ALA A 333 123.85 -89.45 -52.05
CA ALA A 333 124.40 -89.48 -53.41
C ALA A 333 125.89 -89.05 -53.44
N LEU A 334 126.28 -88.05 -52.65
CA LEU A 334 127.68 -87.64 -52.50
C LEU A 334 128.52 -88.74 -51.82
N VAL A 335 127.99 -89.40 -50.78
CA VAL A 335 128.63 -90.55 -50.13
C VAL A 335 128.77 -91.72 -51.11
N MET A 336 127.71 -92.05 -51.86
CA MET A 336 127.74 -93.08 -52.91
C MET A 336 128.73 -92.72 -54.03
N ARG A 337 128.76 -91.47 -54.48
CA ARG A 337 129.74 -90.98 -55.46
C ARG A 337 131.16 -91.08 -54.93
N ASN A 338 131.38 -90.72 -53.66
CA ASN A 338 132.69 -90.86 -53.01
C ASN A 338 133.07 -92.34 -52.83
N ALA A 339 132.11 -93.22 -52.53
CA ALA A 339 132.32 -94.66 -52.44
C ALA A 339 132.59 -95.31 -53.81
N ALA A 340 131.92 -94.84 -54.87
CA ALA A 340 132.14 -95.29 -56.25
C ALA A 340 133.46 -94.77 -56.84
N ASN A 341 133.89 -93.58 -56.42
CA ASN A 341 135.22 -93.04 -56.74
C ASN A 341 136.31 -93.48 -55.75
N ALA A 342 135.98 -94.35 -54.79
CA ALA A 342 136.98 -94.95 -53.93
C ALA A 342 137.74 -96.03 -54.74
N PRO A 343 139.06 -95.91 -54.92
CA PRO A 343 139.84 -96.91 -55.63
C PRO A 343 139.76 -98.28 -54.93
N PRO A 344 139.81 -99.41 -55.67
CA PRO A 344 139.65 -100.74 -55.08
C PRO A 344 140.78 -101.01 -54.08
N ALA A 345 140.41 -101.21 -52.82
CA ALA A 345 141.36 -101.54 -51.77
C ALA A 345 141.84 -102.99 -51.91
N TYR A 346 143.06 -103.18 -52.43
CA TYR A 346 143.79 -104.43 -52.25
C TYR A 346 144.41 -104.47 -50.86
N ARG A 347 144.28 -105.63 -50.22
CA ARG A 347 144.68 -105.93 -48.84
C ARG A 347 146.22 -106.07 -48.71
N ARG A 348 146.84 -105.15 -47.95
CA ARG A 348 148.12 -105.22 -47.19
C ARG A 348 148.06 -104.01 -46.24
N GLY A 349 148.31 -104.03 -44.93
CA GLY A 349 149.04 -104.92 -44.06
C GLY A 349 149.73 -104.03 -43.01
N THR A 350 149.00 -103.73 -41.93
CA THR A 350 149.45 -103.38 -40.56
C THR A 350 150.43 -102.22 -40.31
N HIS A 351 149.96 -101.21 -39.56
CA HIS A 351 150.55 -100.90 -38.25
C HIS A 351 149.50 -100.35 -37.27
N ARG A 352 149.51 -100.93 -36.08
CA ARG A 352 148.69 -100.58 -34.90
C ARG A 352 149.24 -99.33 -34.23
N LEU A 353 148.36 -98.52 -33.64
CA LEU A 353 148.46 -97.85 -32.32
C LEU A 353 147.07 -97.23 -32.04
N LEU A 354 146.25 -97.88 -31.21
CA LEU A 354 145.95 -97.45 -29.84
C LEU A 354 145.36 -96.02 -29.76
N HIS A 355 144.06 -95.90 -29.49
CA HIS A 355 143.58 -95.59 -28.14
C HIS A 355 142.04 -95.51 -28.06
N PHE A 356 141.52 -96.34 -27.16
CA PHE A 356 140.27 -96.16 -26.42
C PHE A 356 140.22 -94.80 -25.70
N ALA A 357 138.98 -94.35 -25.38
CA ALA A 357 138.57 -93.37 -24.37
C ALA A 357 138.27 -91.94 -24.86
N PRO A 358 136.97 -91.60 -25.01
CA PRO A 358 136.37 -90.70 -24.01
C PRO A 358 135.19 -91.29 -23.21
N ALA A 359 134.69 -92.48 -23.56
CA ALA A 359 133.55 -93.08 -22.86
C ALA A 359 133.84 -93.50 -21.39
N VAL A 360 135.11 -93.73 -21.02
CA VAL A 360 135.52 -94.06 -19.65
C VAL A 360 135.58 -92.82 -18.75
N ILE A 361 135.79 -91.62 -19.31
CA ILE A 361 135.82 -90.37 -18.54
C ILE A 361 134.42 -90.04 -18.00
N VAL A 362 133.36 -90.31 -18.78
CA VAL A 362 131.96 -90.12 -18.35
C VAL A 362 131.58 -91.07 -17.20
N VAL A 363 132.14 -92.28 -17.15
CA VAL A 363 131.81 -93.26 -16.09
C VAL A 363 132.63 -93.02 -14.82
N VAL A 364 133.92 -92.70 -14.92
CA VAL A 364 134.77 -92.42 -13.73
C VAL A 364 134.39 -91.09 -13.07
N LEU A 365 134.04 -90.06 -13.84
CA LEU A 365 133.59 -88.77 -13.28
C LEU A 365 132.22 -88.92 -12.56
N GLY A 366 131.34 -89.78 -13.07
CA GLY A 366 130.07 -90.10 -12.41
C GLY A 366 130.25 -90.85 -11.08
N VAL A 367 131.21 -91.77 -11.00
CA VAL A 367 131.50 -92.53 -9.76
C VAL A 367 132.20 -91.66 -8.70
N ILE A 368 133.09 -90.75 -9.11
CA ILE A 368 133.76 -89.82 -8.19
C ILE A 368 132.77 -88.81 -7.58
N VAL A 369 131.82 -88.28 -8.38
CA VAL A 369 130.77 -87.39 -7.88
C VAL A 369 129.80 -88.11 -6.95
N ALA A 370 129.46 -89.38 -7.25
CA ALA A 370 128.60 -90.18 -6.37
C ALA A 370 129.26 -90.53 -5.02
N LEU A 371 130.59 -90.74 -4.98
CA LEU A 371 131.33 -90.99 -3.73
C LEU A 371 131.58 -89.72 -2.91
N LEU A 372 131.77 -88.56 -3.56
CA LEU A 372 131.89 -87.25 -2.88
C LEU A 372 130.58 -86.76 -2.26
N LEU A 373 129.43 -87.20 -2.77
CA LEU A 373 128.09 -86.92 -2.22
C LEU A 373 127.67 -87.85 -1.06
N HIS A 374 128.50 -88.83 -0.67
CA HIS A 374 128.17 -89.80 0.38
C HIS A 374 129.05 -89.71 1.63
N VAL A 375 129.95 -88.71 1.72
CA VAL A 375 130.89 -88.53 2.86
C VAL A 375 130.90 -87.10 3.44
N ILE A 376 130.01 -86.19 3.03
CA ILE A 376 129.83 -84.87 3.67
C ILE A 376 128.34 -84.57 3.86
#